data_AF-A0A7M5X195-F1
#
_entry.id   AF-A0A7M5X195-F1
#
_cell.length_a   1.000
_cell.length_b   1.000
_cell.length_c   1.000
_cell.angle_alpha   90.00
_cell.angle_beta   90.00
_cell.angle_gamma   90.00
#
_symmetry.space_group_name_H-M   'P 1'
#
loop_
_entity.id
_entity.type
_entity.pdbx_description
1 polymer ?
#
loop_
_entity_poly.entity_id
_entity_poly.type
_entity_poly.pdbx_seq_one_letter_code
_entity_poly.pdbx_strand_id
1 'polypeptide(L)'
;LHYLQDKVDMSTRDFPVDSFHCQYPKKMSFEKMDPSCAIGFYCRTRADFENFCQEAKQVSPPPKQRIEYPMFIFDEGSNPSNVDFDFVDNSINTRYCHCYTEYSFK
;
A
#
# COMPACT_ATOMS: atom_id res chain seq x y z
N LEU A 1 -22.29 -3.51 -5.56
CA LEU A 1 -22.87 -4.86 -5.80
C LEU A 1 -21.78 -5.90 -5.59
N HIS A 2 -21.90 -6.65 -4.50
CA HIS A 2 -21.09 -7.83 -4.22
C HIS A 2 -21.84 -9.04 -4.79
N TYR A 3 -21.13 -9.91 -5.52
CA TYR A 3 -21.71 -11.05 -6.24
C TYR A 3 -21.07 -12.34 -5.75
N LEU A 4 -21.88 -13.36 -5.53
CA LEU A 4 -21.45 -14.68 -5.08
C LEU A 4 -21.35 -15.59 -6.30
N GLN A 5 -20.18 -16.20 -6.49
CA GLN A 5 -19.89 -17.14 -7.57
C GLN A 5 -19.64 -18.53 -6.98
N ASP A 6 -19.92 -19.56 -7.77
CA ASP A 6 -19.59 -20.93 -7.40
C ASP A 6 -18.07 -21.13 -7.34
N LYS A 7 -17.64 -22.07 -6.49
CA LYS A 7 -16.24 -22.45 -6.39
C LYS A 7 -15.76 -23.05 -7.72
N VAL A 8 -14.66 -22.52 -8.24
CA VAL A 8 -13.93 -23.14 -9.35
C VAL A 8 -13.09 -24.31 -8.83
N ASP A 9 -13.21 -25.48 -9.47
CA ASP A 9 -12.30 -26.59 -9.23
C ASP A 9 -10.95 -26.33 -9.91
N MET A 10 -9.89 -26.23 -9.11
CA MET A 10 -8.52 -25.94 -9.54
C MET A 10 -7.63 -27.19 -9.50
N SER A 11 -8.22 -28.38 -9.42
CA SER A 11 -7.48 -29.65 -9.38
C SER A 11 -6.74 -29.97 -10.69
N THR A 12 -7.23 -29.44 -11.82
CA THR A 12 -6.64 -29.60 -13.15
C THR A 12 -5.77 -28.40 -13.51
N ARG A 13 -4.81 -28.56 -14.44
CA ARG A 13 -3.91 -27.46 -14.84
C ARG A 13 -4.64 -26.34 -15.59
N ASP A 14 -5.68 -26.68 -16.35
CA ASP A 14 -6.41 -25.76 -17.24
C ASP A 14 -7.83 -25.49 -16.72
N PHE A 15 -7.93 -25.00 -15.48
CA PHE A 15 -9.22 -24.63 -14.91
C PHE A 15 -9.74 -23.30 -15.51
N PRO A 16 -11.07 -23.09 -15.58
CA PRO A 16 -11.63 -21.87 -16.13
C PRO A 16 -11.31 -20.67 -15.25
N VAL A 17 -10.73 -19.61 -15.84
CA VAL A 17 -10.28 -18.40 -15.12
C VAL A 17 -11.21 -17.19 -15.28
N ASP A 18 -12.25 -17.31 -16.11
CA ASP A 18 -13.12 -16.18 -16.48
C ASP A 18 -13.83 -15.55 -15.27
N SER A 19 -14.16 -16.36 -14.26
CA SER A 19 -14.81 -15.91 -13.02
C SER A 19 -13.93 -14.99 -12.15
N PHE A 20 -12.60 -15.01 -12.35
CA PHE A 20 -11.64 -14.16 -11.64
C PHE A 20 -11.38 -12.82 -12.34
N HIS A 21 -11.93 -12.61 -13.54
CA HIS A 21 -11.72 -11.39 -14.32
C HIS A 21 -13.00 -10.56 -14.36
N CYS A 22 -12.94 -9.34 -13.82
CA CYS A 22 -14.05 -8.40 -13.93
C CYS A 22 -13.93 -7.60 -15.23
N GLN A 23 -14.91 -7.71 -16.13
CA GLN A 23 -14.94 -6.94 -17.39
C GLN A 23 -15.40 -5.48 -17.21
N TYR A 24 -15.89 -5.12 -16.02
CA TYR A 24 -16.57 -3.84 -15.78
C TYR A 24 -15.99 -3.11 -14.56
N PRO A 25 -15.17 -2.06 -14.74
CA PRO A 25 -14.69 -1.25 -13.63
C PRO A 25 -15.85 -0.48 -12.99
N LYS A 26 -15.90 -0.47 -11.65
CA LYS A 26 -16.90 0.27 -10.88
C LYS A 26 -16.30 1.57 -10.37
N LYS A 27 -17.02 2.68 -10.49
CA LYS A 27 -16.62 4.00 -10.00
C LYS A 27 -17.43 4.37 -8.76
N MET A 28 -16.81 5.14 -7.87
CA MET A 28 -17.47 5.79 -6.74
C MET A 28 -16.90 7.20 -6.57
N SER A 29 -17.68 8.11 -5.96
CA SER A 29 -17.16 9.41 -5.55
C SER A 29 -16.11 9.22 -4.46
N PHE A 30 -15.06 10.03 -4.48
CA PHE A 30 -14.00 10.01 -3.46
C PHE A 30 -14.55 10.26 -2.06
N GLU A 31 -15.53 11.17 -1.92
CA GLU A 31 -16.21 11.49 -0.65
C GLU A 31 -16.97 10.30 -0.04
N LYS A 32 -17.22 9.25 -0.82
CA LYS A 32 -17.91 8.04 -0.36
C LYS A 32 -16.94 6.90 -0.02
N MET A 33 -15.64 7.09 -0.18
CA MET A 33 -14.66 6.07 0.22
C MET A 33 -14.65 5.94 1.75
N ASP A 34 -14.51 4.71 2.23
CA ASP A 34 -14.29 4.48 3.67
C ASP A 34 -12.94 5.11 4.07
N PRO A 35 -12.88 5.93 5.14
CA PRO A 35 -11.62 6.48 5.63
C PRO A 35 -10.60 5.41 6.04
N SER A 36 -11.08 4.22 6.40
CA SER A 36 -10.26 3.05 6.67
C SER A 36 -9.90 2.38 5.35
N CYS A 37 -8.75 2.79 4.80
CA CYS A 37 -8.23 2.19 3.58
C CYS A 37 -6.75 1.85 3.72
N ALA A 38 -6.31 0.86 2.94
CA ALA A 38 -4.92 0.54 2.74
C ALA A 38 -4.55 0.86 1.29
N ILE A 39 -3.46 1.57 1.09
CA ILE A 39 -2.90 1.85 -0.24
C ILE A 39 -1.64 1.01 -0.39
N GLY A 40 -1.59 0.23 -1.47
CA GLY A 40 -0.44 -0.62 -1.81
C GLY A 40 0.32 -0.07 -2.99
N PHE A 41 1.65 -0.07 -2.91
CA PHE A 41 2.56 0.22 -4.00
C PHE A 41 3.34 -1.04 -4.34
N TYR A 42 3.56 -1.30 -5.63
CA TYR A 42 4.34 -2.43 -6.09
C TYR A 42 5.62 -1.95 -6.77
N CYS A 43 6.77 -2.27 -6.17
CA CYS A 43 8.09 -2.02 -6.74
C CYS A 43 8.70 -3.37 -7.12
N ARG A 44 8.89 -3.62 -8.42
CA ARG A 44 9.43 -4.90 -8.90
C ARG A 44 10.88 -5.08 -8.51
N THR A 45 11.64 -3.99 -8.59
CA THR A 45 13.07 -3.96 -8.29
C THR A 45 13.37 -2.98 -7.17
N ARG A 46 14.57 -3.11 -6.60
CA ARG A 46 15.09 -2.15 -5.63
C ARG A 46 15.19 -0.73 -6.20
N ALA A 47 15.60 -0.60 -7.47
CA ALA A 47 15.70 0.70 -8.13
C ALA A 47 14.31 1.38 -8.23
N ASP A 48 13.26 0.61 -8.51
CA ASP A 48 11.87 1.14 -8.54
C ASP A 48 11.46 1.67 -7.17
N PHE A 49 11.82 0.96 -6.09
CA PHE A 49 11.55 1.40 -4.73
C PHE A 49 12.32 2.67 -4.36
N GLU A 50 13.61 2.75 -4.71
CA GLU A 50 14.44 3.93 -4.46
C GLU A 50 13.91 5.16 -5.22
N ASN A 51 13.49 4.99 -6.48
CA ASN A 51 12.84 6.04 -7.28
C ASN A 51 11.50 6.46 -6.66
N PHE A 52 10.67 5.48 -6.25
CA PHE A 52 9.41 5.76 -5.57
C PHE A 52 9.62 6.59 -4.30
N CYS A 53 10.62 6.26 -3.47
CA CYS A 53 10.94 7.06 -2.27
C CYS A 53 11.36 8.49 -2.62
N GLN A 54 12.07 8.70 -3.73
CA GLN A 54 12.45 10.05 -4.18
C GLN A 54 11.24 10.85 -4.64
N GLU A 55 10.35 10.26 -5.44
CA GLU A 55 9.11 10.89 -5.90
C GLU A 55 8.15 11.18 -4.74
N ALA A 56 8.00 10.23 -3.82
CA ALA A 56 7.15 10.35 -2.64
C ALA A 56 7.55 11.55 -1.76
N LYS A 57 8.86 11.79 -1.61
CA LYS A 57 9.38 12.97 -0.89
C LYS A 57 9.06 14.29 -1.60
N GLN A 58 8.91 14.31 -2.93
CA GLN A 58 8.57 15.52 -3.70
C GLN A 58 7.09 15.90 -3.60
N VAL A 59 6.21 14.91 -3.48
CA VAL A 59 4.75 15.13 -3.37
C VAL A 59 4.27 15.35 -1.93
N SER A 60 5.15 15.15 -0.94
CA SER A 60 4.85 15.47 0.46
C SER A 60 4.87 16.98 0.68
N PRO A 61 3.77 17.61 1.12
CA PRO A 61 3.71 19.05 1.32
C PRO A 61 4.72 19.50 2.40
N PRO A 62 5.34 20.69 2.24
CA PRO A 62 6.22 21.22 3.27
C PRO A 62 5.42 21.46 4.56
N PRO A 63 5.99 21.15 5.76
CA PRO A 63 5.30 21.25 7.06
C PRO A 63 4.72 22.63 7.45
N LYS A 64 4.93 23.66 6.62
CA LYS A 64 4.66 25.07 6.93
C LYS A 64 3.38 25.63 6.30
N GLN A 65 2.59 24.84 5.57
CA GLN A 65 1.28 25.27 5.09
C GLN A 65 0.18 24.61 5.93
N ARG A 66 -0.56 25.42 6.69
CA ARG A 66 -1.54 25.01 7.74
C ARG A 66 -2.77 24.23 7.24
N ILE A 67 -2.80 23.72 6.01
CA ILE A 67 -4.05 23.32 5.37
C ILE A 67 -4.09 21.83 4.95
N GLU A 68 -2.98 21.14 4.69
CA GLU A 68 -3.00 19.73 4.28
C GLU A 68 -1.93 18.89 5.01
N TYR A 69 -2.39 17.90 5.78
CA TYR A 69 -1.53 16.85 6.32
C TYR A 69 -1.27 15.81 5.22
N PRO A 70 -0.02 15.35 5.04
CA PRO A 70 0.24 14.24 4.12
C PRO A 70 -0.51 12.98 4.57
N MET A 71 -1.09 12.24 3.62
CA MET A 71 -1.72 10.95 3.93
C MET A 71 -0.71 9.92 4.47
N PHE A 72 0.55 10.02 4.05
CA PHE A 72 1.64 9.12 4.46
C PHE A 72 2.94 9.91 4.66
N ILE A 73 3.71 9.55 5.68
CA ILE A 73 5.04 10.12 5.94
C ILE A 73 6.07 9.07 5.56
N PHE A 74 7.03 9.46 4.74
CA PHE A 74 8.17 8.63 4.35
C PHE A 74 9.38 9.06 5.15
N ASP A 75 9.85 8.20 6.04
CA ASP A 75 11.02 8.45 6.87
C ASP A 75 11.99 7.27 6.86
N GLU A 76 13.26 7.56 7.11
CA GLU A 76 14.32 6.57 7.19
C GLU A 76 14.46 6.11 8.64
N GLY A 77 13.92 4.93 8.95
CA GLY A 77 14.12 4.31 10.25
C GLY A 77 15.60 4.00 10.51
N SER A 78 16.07 4.36 11.69
CA SER A 78 17.33 3.86 12.27
C SER A 78 16.96 2.90 13.40
N ASN A 79 17.33 1.63 13.29
CA ASN A 79 17.22 0.70 14.41
C ASN A 79 18.57 0.70 15.17
N PRO A 80 18.67 1.33 16.35
CA PRO A 80 19.92 1.35 17.12
C PRO A 80 20.20 0.03 17.85
N SER A 81 19.28 -0.92 17.81
CA SER A 81 19.45 -2.26 18.40
C SER A 81 19.38 -3.32 17.31
N ASN A 82 20.51 -4.00 17.06
CA ASN A 82 20.59 -5.25 16.29
C ASN A 82 19.79 -6.35 17.01
N VAL A 83 18.46 -6.28 16.96
CA VAL A 83 17.60 -7.42 17.27
C VAL A 83 17.13 -7.94 15.93
N ASP A 84 17.88 -8.93 15.43
CA ASP A 84 17.56 -9.69 14.24
C ASP A 84 16.19 -10.36 14.45
N PHE A 85 15.15 -9.77 13.87
CA PHE A 85 13.91 -10.49 13.63
C PHE A 85 14.15 -11.30 12.36
N ASP A 86 14.67 -12.52 12.54
CA ASP A 86 15.01 -13.44 11.46
C ASP A 86 13.75 -13.90 10.70
N PHE A 87 13.31 -13.06 9.76
CA PHE A 87 12.77 -13.49 8.48
C PHE A 87 13.61 -12.85 7.39
N VAL A 88 14.74 -13.48 7.12
CA VAL A 88 15.74 -13.02 6.15
C VAL A 88 15.28 -13.37 4.74
N ASP A 89 14.58 -12.46 4.08
CA ASP A 89 14.80 -12.24 2.64
C ASP A 89 15.86 -11.14 2.51
N ASN A 90 17.08 -11.58 2.18
CA ASN A 90 18.30 -10.79 2.08
C ASN A 90 18.31 -9.76 0.93
N SER A 91 17.15 -9.23 0.50
CA SER A 91 17.06 -8.28 -0.61
C SER A 91 16.28 -6.99 -0.33
N ILE A 92 15.64 -6.85 0.83
CA ILE A 92 14.88 -5.64 1.16
C ILE A 92 15.23 -5.29 2.60
N ASN A 93 16.02 -4.23 2.76
CA ASN A 93 16.17 -3.58 4.06
C ASN A 93 14.77 -3.03 4.38
N THR A 94 13.95 -3.80 5.09
CA THR A 94 12.52 -3.52 5.28
C THR A 94 12.37 -2.22 6.07
N ARG A 95 12.30 -1.10 5.34
CA ARG A 95 11.95 0.20 5.89
C ARG A 95 10.45 0.15 6.18
N TYR A 96 10.10 -0.14 7.42
CA TYR A 96 8.73 -0.06 7.88
C TYR A 96 8.30 1.41 7.92
N CYS A 97 7.37 1.78 7.04
CA CYS A 97 6.66 3.06 7.13
C CYS A 97 5.47 2.89 8.07
N HIS A 98 5.62 3.32 9.33
CA HIS A 98 4.48 3.43 10.24
C HIS A 98 3.63 4.63 9.83
N CYS A 99 2.41 4.38 9.37
CA CYS A 99 1.43 5.42 9.14
C CYS A 99 0.56 5.57 10.40
N TYR A 100 0.71 6.69 11.12
CA TYR A 100 -0.20 7.04 12.21
C TYR A 100 -1.23 8.04 11.69
N THR A 101 -2.51 7.69 11.75
CA THR A 101 -3.60 8.66 11.64
C THR A 101 -4.01 9.06 13.06
N GLU A 102 -3.39 10.11 13.62
CA GLU A 102 -3.91 10.72 14.84
C GLU A 102 -5.07 11.66 14.47
N TYR A 103 -6.29 11.14 14.56
CA TYR A 103 -7.48 11.98 14.55
C TYR A 103 -7.63 12.64 15.92
N SER A 104 -7.12 13.87 16.07
CA SER A 104 -7.47 14.72 17.20
C SER A 104 -8.80 15.42 16.88
N PHE A 105 -9.91 14.85 17.35
CA PHE A 105 -11.17 15.60 17.41
C PHE A 105 -10.97 16.76 18.40
N LYS A 106 -11.20 17.99 17.93
CA LYS A 106 -11.46 19.14 18.82
C LYS A 106 -12.94 19.19 19.14
#